data_AF-A0A238YSE6-F1
#
_entry.id   AF-A0A238YSE6-F1
#
_cell.length_a   1.000
_cell.length_b   1.000
_cell.length_c   1.000
_cell.angle_alpha   90.00
_cell.angle_beta   90.00
_cell.angle_gamma   90.00
#
_symmetry.space_group_name_H-M   'P 1'
#
loop_
_entity.id
_entity.type
_entity.pdbx_description
1 polymer ?
#
loop_
_entity_poly.entity_id
_entity_poly.type
_entity_poly.pdbx_seq_one_letter_code
_entity_poly.pdbx_strand_id
1 'polypeptide(L)'
;MPTFTPTRFLQIGLLGILSTACQQEKPARTEPATSPALADTLNLDSLAQPVATPVRRDWHRVERPTSRNAPLIVYQRGIHKPAAFNADAPPMEARLQDLTLKASEYFQIDPARPAELRGQDGTIVRIPAGALVDRQQRPATGTVWIELKECYSVADLLLSNLLTETETGVALELAGAVLVRATAGGQQLALAAGREMQVEMAEEARRVQQLYYGQAAPATEPVRWAEAPSKEEPEQNVYTTAEQMPGYGNGPADLNRLIRYPRQAQERQTQGLVLASFVVDESGRITSPRIVRSLGDGCDQEVLRVLRQTSGRWKPGRQGGQAVKVRMTLPIRFSFQEGRATAADEMLATTASDAEATLPGFTDVTGGLWVGQLGWVAVGKEWRGPASPYYVPFASATEHTTLRVVVPGRRVVLAGQPQAGGYQFMSVPSFTKVVLLGMRYENGTPFVARQDVRTSSPPDSLQFAETTLGDLEATLARFN
;
A
#
# COMPACT_ATOMS: atom_id res chain seq x y z
N MET A 1 -98.03 23.08 2.48
CA MET A 1 -98.18 22.46 1.16
C MET A 1 -97.77 23.48 0.11
N PRO A 2 -96.89 23.17 -0.88
CA PRO A 2 -95.93 22.06 -0.94
C PRO A 2 -94.87 22.14 0.21
N THR A 3 -93.54 21.99 0.10
CA THR A 3 -92.57 21.92 -1.03
C THR A 3 -91.34 21.08 -0.63
N PHE A 4 -90.20 21.14 -1.33
CA PHE A 4 -89.07 20.20 -1.19
C PHE A 4 -87.70 20.81 -1.57
N THR A 5 -86.63 20.07 -1.26
CA THR A 5 -85.20 20.20 -1.71
C THR A 5 -84.30 21.23 -0.98
N PRO A 6 -82.96 21.04 -0.93
CA PRO A 6 -82.22 19.76 -0.85
C PRO A 6 -81.00 19.73 0.12
N THR A 7 -80.36 18.55 0.18
CA THR A 7 -78.92 18.29 0.50
C THR A 7 -78.35 18.55 1.90
N ARG A 8 -77.92 17.45 2.56
CA ARG A 8 -76.49 17.11 2.72
C ARG A 8 -76.32 15.59 2.93
N PHE A 9 -75.18 15.04 2.49
CA PHE A 9 -74.86 13.60 2.60
C PHE A 9 -74.01 13.29 3.83
N LEU A 10 -73.91 12.00 4.18
CA LEU A 10 -73.39 11.50 5.45
C LEU A 10 -72.36 10.38 5.25
N GLN A 11 -71.22 10.46 5.96
CA GLN A 11 -70.40 9.36 6.53
C GLN A 11 -69.24 10.02 7.30
N ILE A 12 -69.01 9.75 8.60
CA ILE A 12 -68.48 8.52 9.21
C ILE A 12 -67.04 8.22 8.74
N GLY A 13 -66.12 8.09 9.69
CA GLY A 13 -64.72 7.68 9.49
C GLY A 13 -64.13 7.15 10.80
N LEU A 14 -62.85 6.73 10.81
CA LEU A 14 -62.14 6.39 12.04
C LEU A 14 -60.60 6.50 11.90
N LEU A 15 -59.96 6.80 13.05
CA LEU A 15 -58.56 6.56 13.45
C LEU A 15 -57.42 6.49 12.40
N GLY A 16 -56.50 7.46 12.51
CA GLY A 16 -55.11 7.14 12.88
C GLY A 16 -54.04 7.03 11.78
N ILE A 17 -52.98 7.84 11.90
CA ILE A 17 -51.55 7.56 11.64
C ILE A 17 -50.75 8.83 11.98
N LEU A 18 -49.57 8.70 12.62
CA LEU A 18 -48.61 9.81 12.70
C LEU A 18 -47.79 9.89 11.41
N SER A 19 -47.58 11.08 10.88
CA SER A 19 -46.52 11.33 9.89
C SER A 19 -45.90 12.70 10.07
N THR A 20 -44.58 12.70 9.99
CA THR A 20 -43.66 13.85 10.10
C THR A 20 -43.97 14.97 9.10
N ALA A 21 -43.86 16.22 9.55
CA ALA A 21 -43.68 17.37 8.66
C ALA A 21 -42.75 18.43 9.29
N CYS A 22 -41.70 18.78 8.53
CA CYS A 22 -40.90 20.01 8.56
C CYS A 22 -40.56 20.69 9.91
N GLN A 23 -39.27 20.66 10.24
CA GLN A 23 -38.56 21.92 10.47
C GLN A 23 -37.31 21.98 9.59
N GLN A 24 -37.16 23.07 8.84
CA GLN A 24 -35.90 23.45 8.19
C GLN A 24 -35.26 24.53 9.07
N GLU A 25 -34.08 24.27 9.62
CA GLU A 25 -33.21 25.37 10.05
C GLU A 25 -32.28 25.76 8.90
N LYS A 26 -32.24 27.07 8.63
CA LYS A 26 -31.50 27.70 7.55
C LYS A 26 -30.33 28.48 8.17
N PRO A 27 -29.12 28.43 7.60
CA PRO A 27 -27.94 29.00 8.25
C PRO A 27 -28.09 30.50 8.52
N ALA A 28 -27.71 30.92 9.73
CA ALA A 28 -27.52 32.33 10.07
C ALA A 28 -26.37 32.90 9.23
N ARG A 29 -26.58 34.12 8.68
CA ARG A 29 -25.63 34.82 7.84
C ARG A 29 -25.35 36.19 8.44
N THR A 30 -24.07 36.50 8.70
CA THR A 30 -23.63 37.79 9.25
C THR A 30 -22.49 38.36 8.42
N GLU A 31 -22.87 39.25 7.51
CA GLU A 31 -22.06 40.22 6.75
C GLU A 31 -23.04 41.33 6.31
N PRO A 32 -22.62 42.61 6.15
CA PRO A 32 -21.42 42.95 5.37
C PRO A 32 -20.54 44.08 5.94
N ALA A 33 -19.36 44.24 5.32
CA ALA A 33 -18.70 45.53 5.15
C ALA A 33 -18.31 45.68 3.66
N THR A 34 -18.55 46.84 3.06
CA THR A 34 -18.59 46.99 1.59
C THR A 34 -17.22 47.27 0.98
N SER A 35 -16.94 46.69 -0.19
CA SER A 35 -15.81 47.05 -1.06
C SER A 35 -15.88 48.50 -1.58
N PRO A 36 -14.83 48.95 -2.26
CA PRO A 36 -15.01 49.27 -3.68
C PRO A 36 -14.21 48.34 -4.58
N ALA A 37 -14.70 48.13 -5.79
CA ALA A 37 -14.03 47.34 -6.82
C ALA A 37 -13.36 48.25 -7.86
N LEU A 38 -12.37 47.71 -8.56
CA LEU A 38 -12.11 48.07 -9.95
C LEU A 38 -11.90 46.77 -10.73
N ALA A 39 -12.73 46.56 -11.74
CA ALA A 39 -12.43 45.63 -12.82
C ALA A 39 -11.68 46.42 -13.91
N ASP A 40 -10.90 45.75 -14.76
CA ASP A 40 -11.45 45.49 -16.09
C ASP A 40 -10.75 44.37 -16.86
N THR A 41 -11.56 43.75 -17.72
CA THR A 41 -11.26 42.92 -18.89
C THR A 41 -9.83 42.41 -19.12
N LEU A 42 -9.72 41.09 -19.27
CA LEU A 42 -9.53 40.53 -20.62
C LEU A 42 -10.13 39.11 -20.69
N ASN A 43 -11.07 38.92 -21.62
CA ASN A 43 -11.78 37.67 -21.81
C ASN A 43 -11.76 37.35 -23.31
N LEU A 44 -11.32 36.16 -23.71
CA LEU A 44 -11.64 35.59 -25.01
C LEU A 44 -11.47 34.06 -25.00
N ASP A 45 -12.45 33.37 -25.58
CA ASP A 45 -12.57 31.91 -25.53
C ASP A 45 -11.55 31.19 -26.44
N SER A 46 -11.21 29.94 -26.09
CA SER A 46 -11.48 28.80 -26.98
C SER A 46 -11.33 27.44 -26.29
N LEU A 47 -12.37 26.63 -26.44
CA LEU A 47 -12.58 25.32 -25.83
C LEU A 47 -11.61 24.23 -26.30
N ALA A 48 -11.13 23.40 -25.37
CA ALA A 48 -10.87 21.98 -25.62
C ALA A 48 -10.97 21.17 -24.30
N GLN A 49 -11.79 20.13 -24.27
CA GLN A 49 -11.99 19.30 -23.08
C GLN A 49 -10.87 18.24 -22.95
N PRO A 50 -10.37 17.94 -21.74
CA PRO A 50 -9.61 16.71 -21.52
C PRO A 50 -10.56 15.51 -21.59
N VAL A 51 -10.45 14.70 -22.64
CA VAL A 51 -11.16 13.42 -22.76
C VAL A 51 -10.48 12.39 -21.84
N ALA A 52 -10.69 12.56 -20.53
CA ALA A 52 -10.38 11.56 -19.54
C ALA A 52 -11.49 10.51 -19.52
N THR A 53 -11.30 9.41 -20.26
CA THR A 53 -12.24 8.28 -20.25
C THR A 53 -12.40 7.80 -18.80
N PRO A 54 -13.62 7.85 -18.21
CA PRO A 54 -13.80 7.47 -16.81
C PRO A 54 -13.63 5.95 -16.68
N VAL A 55 -12.47 5.52 -16.16
CA VAL A 55 -12.31 4.17 -15.63
C VAL A 55 -13.38 3.99 -14.56
N ARG A 56 -14.28 3.03 -14.76
CA ARG A 56 -15.38 2.74 -13.84
C ARG A 56 -14.79 2.22 -12.52
N ARG A 57 -14.59 3.11 -11.56
CA ARG A 57 -14.15 2.78 -10.22
C ARG A 57 -15.37 2.29 -9.44
N ASP A 58 -15.71 1.02 -9.61
CA ASP A 58 -16.82 0.34 -8.91
C ASP A 58 -16.52 0.10 -7.41
N TRP A 59 -15.62 0.90 -6.82
CA TRP A 59 -15.16 0.83 -5.44
C TRP A 59 -15.72 2.01 -4.65
N HIS A 60 -16.34 1.73 -3.51
CA HIS A 60 -16.79 2.80 -2.61
C HIS A 60 -15.60 3.36 -1.82
N ARG A 61 -15.26 4.62 -2.05
CA ARG A 61 -14.28 5.34 -1.23
C ARG A 61 -14.90 5.74 0.11
N VAL A 62 -14.20 5.47 1.20
CA VAL A 62 -14.60 5.95 2.54
C VAL A 62 -14.02 7.34 2.78
N GLU A 63 -14.83 8.39 2.56
CA GLU A 63 -14.35 9.79 2.52
C GLU A 63 -14.30 10.52 3.88
N ARG A 64 -14.57 9.82 4.99
CA ARG A 64 -14.53 10.42 6.34
C ARG A 64 -13.84 9.49 7.33
N PRO A 65 -12.56 9.71 7.68
CA PRO A 65 -11.98 9.10 8.87
C PRO A 65 -12.74 9.62 10.10
N THR A 66 -12.91 8.78 11.12
CA THR A 66 -13.41 9.27 12.41
C THR A 66 -12.36 10.17 13.07
N SER A 67 -12.83 11.26 13.71
CA SER A 67 -11.99 12.36 14.20
C SER A 67 -10.75 11.89 14.99
N ARG A 68 -9.59 12.51 14.73
CA ARG A 68 -8.39 12.40 15.61
C ARG A 68 -8.69 12.82 17.06
N ASN A 69 -9.76 13.57 17.30
CA ASN A 69 -10.26 13.97 18.62
C ASN A 69 -11.45 13.11 19.10
N ALA A 70 -11.65 11.91 18.54
CA ALA A 70 -12.42 10.88 19.24
C ALA A 70 -11.71 10.64 20.58
N PRO A 71 -12.39 10.79 21.73
CA PRO A 71 -11.70 10.75 23.02
C PRO A 71 -11.04 9.39 23.21
N LEU A 72 -9.77 9.41 23.66
CA LEU A 72 -9.15 8.28 24.33
C LEU A 72 -9.91 8.06 25.65
N ILE A 73 -11.01 7.30 25.57
CA ILE A 73 -11.82 6.92 26.73
C ILE A 73 -11.00 5.90 27.53
N VAL A 74 -10.09 6.42 28.37
CA VAL A 74 -9.47 5.65 29.44
C VAL A 74 -10.60 5.18 30.34
N TYR A 75 -10.92 3.89 30.30
CA TYR A 75 -11.88 3.27 31.22
C TYR A 75 -11.30 3.16 32.65
N GLN A 76 -11.06 4.30 33.29
CA GLN A 76 -11.13 4.37 34.75
C GLN A 76 -12.56 4.01 35.18
N ARG A 77 -12.69 3.34 36.32
CA ARG A 77 -13.98 2.86 36.83
C ARG A 77 -14.91 4.01 37.19
N GLY A 78 -15.79 4.36 36.26
CA GLY A 78 -16.99 5.16 36.50
C GLY A 78 -16.88 6.63 36.10
N ILE A 79 -17.54 6.98 35.00
CA ILE A 79 -18.26 8.23 34.71
C ILE A 79 -19.18 7.95 33.49
N HIS A 80 -20.24 8.73 33.29
CA HIS A 80 -21.34 8.35 32.40
C HIS A 80 -21.06 8.43 30.88
N LYS A 81 -21.73 7.54 30.13
CA LYS A 81 -21.80 7.51 28.67
C LYS A 81 -22.65 8.69 28.15
N PRO A 82 -22.15 9.53 27.22
CA PRO A 82 -22.96 10.51 26.52
C PRO A 82 -24.03 9.85 25.63
N ALA A 83 -25.24 10.42 25.61
CA ALA A 83 -26.41 9.83 24.94
C ALA A 83 -26.63 10.38 23.51
N ALA A 84 -25.72 10.06 22.58
CA ALA A 84 -25.94 10.20 21.14
C ALA A 84 -25.09 9.20 20.35
N PHE A 85 -25.55 8.84 19.14
CA PHE A 85 -24.99 7.82 18.24
C PHE A 85 -25.03 6.36 18.75
N ASN A 86 -25.85 5.54 18.08
CA ASN A 86 -25.69 4.09 18.07
C ASN A 86 -24.55 3.70 17.11
N ALA A 87 -23.33 3.99 17.52
CA ALA A 87 -22.12 3.44 16.94
C ALA A 87 -21.41 2.62 18.01
N ASP A 88 -21.15 1.35 17.74
CA ASP A 88 -20.25 0.56 18.59
C ASP A 88 -18.87 1.20 18.54
N ALA A 89 -18.34 1.56 19.71
CA ALA A 89 -17.07 2.26 19.83
C ALA A 89 -15.93 1.44 19.19
N PRO A 90 -14.94 2.08 18.55
CA PRO A 90 -13.77 1.36 18.04
C PRO A 90 -13.07 0.61 19.19
N PRO A 91 -12.45 -0.56 18.92
CA PRO A 91 -11.78 -1.34 19.94
C PRO A 91 -10.64 -0.52 20.58
N MET A 92 -10.74 -0.26 21.88
CA MET A 92 -9.76 0.53 22.62
C MET A 92 -8.39 -0.16 22.61
N GLU A 93 -7.35 0.54 22.15
CA GLU A 93 -5.97 0.06 22.26
C GLU A 93 -5.51 0.09 23.73
N ALA A 94 -4.86 -0.99 24.19
CA ALA A 94 -4.13 -0.98 25.44
C ALA A 94 -2.75 -0.34 25.20
N ARG A 95 -2.53 0.88 25.70
CA ARG A 95 -1.27 1.62 25.56
C ARG A 95 -0.92 2.37 26.84
N LEU A 96 0.27 2.10 27.40
CA LEU A 96 1.05 3.08 28.16
C LEU A 96 2.51 2.66 28.46
N GLN A 97 2.93 1.41 28.17
CA GLN A 97 4.25 0.89 28.58
C GLN A 97 5.21 0.60 27.41
N ASP A 98 4.71 0.14 26.26
CA ASP A 98 5.55 -0.45 25.19
C ASP A 98 5.74 0.42 23.94
N LEU A 99 6.00 1.73 24.10
CA LEU A 99 6.34 2.67 23.01
C LEU A 99 5.36 2.71 21.82
N THR A 100 4.13 2.27 22.01
CA THR A 100 3.05 2.33 21.03
C THR A 100 2.41 3.71 21.07
N LEU A 101 2.90 4.63 20.23
CA LEU A 101 2.56 6.05 20.23
C LEU A 101 2.06 6.57 18.86
N LYS A 102 2.49 6.02 17.72
CA LYS A 102 1.90 6.31 16.39
C LYS A 102 0.41 5.94 16.41
N ALA A 103 -0.47 6.90 16.17
CA ALA A 103 -1.91 6.68 16.18
C ALA A 103 -2.37 5.84 14.97
N SER A 104 -3.39 5.01 15.16
CA SER A 104 -4.13 4.37 14.07
C SER A 104 -5.21 5.29 13.53
N GLU A 105 -5.49 5.19 12.23
CA GLU A 105 -6.74 5.64 11.63
C GLU A 105 -7.81 4.55 11.69
N TYR A 106 -9.08 4.96 11.73
CA TYR A 106 -10.22 4.06 11.78
C TYR A 106 -11.26 4.43 10.72
N PHE A 107 -11.68 3.41 9.96
CA PHE A 107 -12.66 3.50 8.88
C PHE A 107 -13.82 2.53 9.15
N GLN A 108 -15.05 2.92 8.81
CA GLN A 108 -16.20 2.00 8.80
C GLN A 108 -16.48 1.53 7.36
N ILE A 109 -16.72 0.22 7.19
CA ILE A 109 -17.14 -0.36 5.90
C ILE A 109 -18.37 -1.26 6.05
N ASP A 110 -19.10 -1.39 4.94
CA ASP A 110 -20.07 -2.45 4.70
C ASP A 110 -19.32 -3.64 4.06
N PRO A 111 -19.14 -4.78 4.76
CA PRO A 111 -18.35 -5.91 4.26
C PRO A 111 -19.00 -6.61 3.06
N ALA A 112 -20.28 -6.34 2.75
CA ALA A 112 -20.94 -6.85 1.55
C ALA A 112 -20.56 -6.06 0.27
N ARG A 113 -19.72 -5.02 0.37
CA ARG A 113 -19.33 -4.15 -0.75
C ARG A 113 -17.81 -4.01 -0.92
N PRO A 114 -17.32 -3.69 -2.14
CA PRO A 114 -15.92 -3.36 -2.35
C PRO A 114 -15.59 -1.97 -1.77
N ALA A 115 -14.61 -1.92 -0.85
CA ALA A 115 -14.22 -0.70 -0.15
C ALA A 115 -12.79 -0.25 -0.51
N GLU A 116 -12.61 1.03 -0.85
CA GLU A 116 -11.29 1.68 -0.97
C GLU A 116 -11.07 2.62 0.23
N LEU A 117 -10.06 2.32 1.03
CA LEU A 117 -9.58 3.13 2.15
C LEU A 117 -8.33 3.90 1.72
N ARG A 118 -8.14 5.11 2.23
CA ARG A 118 -6.99 5.98 1.94
C ARG A 118 -6.46 6.55 3.24
N GLY A 119 -5.26 6.14 3.61
CA GLY A 119 -4.53 6.68 4.76
C GLY A 119 -3.95 8.06 4.48
N GLN A 120 -3.68 8.81 5.55
CA GLN A 120 -3.15 10.17 5.52
C GLN A 120 -1.68 10.21 5.08
N ASP A 121 -0.91 9.15 5.32
CA ASP A 121 0.50 9.03 4.92
C ASP A 121 0.67 8.37 3.52
N GLY A 122 -0.44 8.12 2.81
CA GLY A 122 -0.47 7.81 1.37
C GLY A 122 -0.79 6.37 0.98
N THR A 123 -1.02 5.47 1.92
CA THR A 123 -1.44 4.09 1.63
C THR A 123 -2.86 4.03 1.11
N ILE A 124 -3.13 3.14 0.15
CA ILE A 124 -4.49 2.79 -0.29
C ILE A 124 -4.73 1.31 -0.07
N VAL A 125 -5.80 0.96 0.64
CA VAL A 125 -6.20 -0.43 0.91
C VAL A 125 -7.52 -0.71 0.20
N ARG A 126 -7.61 -1.81 -0.56
CA ARG A 126 -8.80 -2.23 -1.30
C ARG A 126 -9.26 -3.60 -0.85
N ILE A 127 -10.40 -3.65 -0.16
CA ILE A 127 -10.97 -4.88 0.43
C ILE A 127 -12.17 -5.33 -0.41
N PRO A 128 -12.09 -6.48 -1.12
CA PRO A 128 -13.21 -6.95 -1.95
C PRO A 128 -14.46 -7.31 -1.14
N ALA A 129 -15.63 -7.23 -1.79
CA ALA A 129 -16.90 -7.65 -1.20
C ALA A 129 -16.85 -9.11 -0.71
N GLY A 130 -17.32 -9.33 0.52
CA GLY A 130 -17.35 -10.66 1.16
C GLY A 130 -15.96 -11.26 1.43
N ALA A 131 -14.88 -10.50 1.35
CA ALA A 131 -13.53 -10.99 1.63
C ALA A 131 -13.24 -11.18 3.13
N LEU A 132 -14.03 -10.58 4.02
CA LEU A 132 -13.81 -10.61 5.48
C LEU A 132 -14.68 -11.66 6.17
N VAL A 133 -14.09 -12.41 7.10
CA VAL A 133 -14.72 -13.50 7.85
C VAL A 133 -14.29 -13.52 9.32
N ASP A 134 -15.07 -14.21 10.16
CA ASP A 134 -14.68 -14.52 11.53
C ASP A 134 -13.72 -15.73 11.63
N ARG A 135 -13.35 -16.10 12.87
CA ARG A 135 -12.49 -17.27 13.16
C ARG A 135 -13.08 -18.61 12.70
N GLN A 136 -14.36 -18.67 12.36
CA GLN A 136 -15.07 -19.84 11.84
C GLN A 136 -15.29 -19.77 10.32
N GLN A 137 -14.60 -18.86 9.62
CA GLN A 137 -14.76 -18.58 8.18
C GLN A 137 -16.18 -18.14 7.77
N ARG A 138 -17.00 -17.66 8.71
CA ARG A 138 -18.33 -17.12 8.41
C ARG A 138 -18.19 -15.67 7.94
N PRO A 139 -18.85 -15.25 6.84
CA PRO A 139 -18.77 -13.87 6.35
C PRO A 139 -19.11 -12.83 7.42
N ALA A 140 -18.31 -11.76 7.48
CA ALA A 140 -18.58 -10.62 8.33
C ALA A 140 -19.91 -9.94 7.93
N THR A 141 -20.71 -9.56 8.92
CA THR A 141 -22.01 -8.89 8.72
C THR A 141 -22.14 -7.69 9.67
N GLY A 142 -22.98 -6.72 9.30
CA GLY A 142 -23.06 -5.43 10.00
C GLY A 142 -21.84 -4.53 9.72
N THR A 143 -21.67 -3.49 10.53
CA THR A 143 -20.56 -2.53 10.38
C THR A 143 -19.23 -3.18 10.76
N VAL A 144 -18.26 -3.12 9.86
CA VAL A 144 -16.86 -3.50 10.16
C VAL A 144 -16.03 -2.24 10.37
N TRP A 145 -15.26 -2.21 11.45
CA TRP A 145 -14.19 -1.24 11.68
C TRP A 145 -12.89 -1.77 11.09
N ILE A 146 -12.25 -0.97 10.23
CA ILE A 146 -10.88 -1.21 9.75
C ILE A 146 -9.94 -0.23 10.47
N GLU A 147 -8.95 -0.79 11.17
CA GLU A 147 -7.80 -0.08 11.71
C GLU A 147 -6.67 -0.05 10.66
N LEU A 148 -6.14 1.14 10.39
CA LEU A 148 -4.99 1.38 9.51
C LEU A 148 -3.90 2.11 10.30
N LYS A 149 -2.66 1.60 10.33
CA LYS A 149 -1.51 2.31 10.93
C LYS A 149 -0.37 2.33 9.94
N GLU A 150 0.04 3.51 9.51
CA GLU A 150 1.10 3.70 8.51
C GLU A 150 2.43 4.00 9.20
N CYS A 151 3.51 3.35 8.76
CA CYS A 151 4.86 3.51 9.31
C CYS A 151 5.89 3.58 8.18
N TYR A 152 6.16 4.80 7.71
CA TYR A 152 7.09 5.05 6.60
C TYR A 152 8.42 5.69 7.05
N SER A 153 8.51 6.13 8.30
CA SER A 153 9.71 6.74 8.88
C SER A 153 10.31 5.89 10.00
N VAL A 154 11.55 6.16 10.40
CA VAL A 154 12.21 5.45 11.51
C VAL A 154 11.52 5.78 12.84
N ALA A 155 11.03 7.01 12.99
CA ALA A 155 10.21 7.40 14.12
C ALA A 155 8.93 6.56 14.23
N ASP A 156 8.20 6.31 13.13
CA ASP A 156 6.96 5.53 13.16
C ASP A 156 7.19 4.06 13.56
N LEU A 157 8.30 3.46 13.10
CA LEU A 157 8.67 2.09 13.45
C LEU A 157 8.92 1.98 14.97
N LEU A 158 9.75 2.88 15.51
CA LEU A 158 10.05 2.95 16.95
C LEU A 158 8.79 3.24 17.79
N LEU A 159 7.98 4.21 17.37
CA LEU A 159 6.69 4.59 17.98
C LEU A 159 5.55 3.60 17.69
N SER A 160 5.85 2.45 17.08
CA SER A 160 4.93 1.32 16.92
C SER A 160 5.51 0.01 17.48
N ASN A 161 6.63 0.08 18.20
CA ASN A 161 7.44 -1.06 18.67
C ASN A 161 7.79 -2.08 17.56
N LEU A 162 7.96 -1.60 16.33
CA LEU A 162 8.39 -2.40 15.20
C LEU A 162 9.91 -2.49 15.16
N LEU A 163 10.41 -3.72 15.20
CA LEU A 163 11.75 -4.02 14.74
C LEU A 163 11.75 -4.18 13.22
N THR A 164 12.94 -4.31 12.65
CA THR A 164 13.16 -4.67 11.24
C THR A 164 14.10 -5.86 11.19
N GLU A 165 13.75 -6.93 11.89
CA GLU A 165 14.46 -8.21 11.87
C GLU A 165 13.49 -9.36 11.63
N THR A 166 13.95 -10.40 10.93
CA THR A 166 13.13 -11.57 10.67
C THR A 166 12.88 -12.37 11.96
N GLU A 167 11.98 -13.36 11.89
CA GLU A 167 11.88 -14.40 12.93
C GLU A 167 13.22 -15.11 13.18
N THR A 168 14.05 -15.26 12.15
CA THR A 168 15.41 -15.84 12.20
C THR A 168 16.50 -14.84 12.61
N GLY A 169 16.17 -13.59 12.93
CA GLY A 169 17.13 -12.57 13.39
C GLY A 169 17.99 -11.93 12.28
N VAL A 170 17.61 -12.07 11.01
CA VAL A 170 18.24 -11.38 9.87
C VAL A 170 17.73 -9.94 9.82
N ALA A 171 18.65 -8.97 9.77
CA ALA A 171 18.28 -7.56 9.64
C ALA A 171 17.63 -7.28 8.28
N LEU A 172 16.49 -6.58 8.30
CA LEU A 172 15.78 -6.06 7.13
C LEU A 172 16.00 -4.55 7.01
N GLU A 173 16.14 -4.07 5.77
CA GLU A 173 15.92 -2.66 5.43
C GLU A 173 14.52 -2.52 4.85
N LEU A 174 13.61 -1.91 5.61
CA LEU A 174 12.24 -1.69 5.15
C LEU A 174 12.13 -0.45 4.25
N ALA A 175 11.14 -0.46 3.35
CA ALA A 175 10.68 0.72 2.65
C ALA A 175 9.40 1.30 3.28
N GLY A 176 8.63 0.48 4.00
CA GLY A 176 7.51 0.88 4.85
C GLY A 176 6.85 -0.33 5.50
N ALA A 177 6.13 -0.09 6.59
CA ALA A 177 5.26 -1.06 7.25
C ALA A 177 3.86 -0.45 7.45
N VAL A 178 2.82 -1.28 7.32
CA VAL A 178 1.42 -0.88 7.49
C VAL A 178 0.66 -1.95 8.27
N LEU A 179 -0.09 -1.54 9.28
CA LEU A 179 -1.07 -2.39 9.96
C LEU A 179 -2.41 -2.27 9.25
N VAL A 180 -3.03 -3.39 8.91
CA VAL A 180 -4.44 -3.44 8.49
C VAL A 180 -5.15 -4.50 9.30
N ARG A 181 -6.03 -4.10 10.23
CA ARG A 181 -6.87 -5.02 11.03
C ARG A 181 -8.34 -4.71 10.82
N ALA A 182 -9.17 -5.76 10.80
CA ALA A 182 -10.62 -5.63 10.69
C ALA A 182 -11.29 -6.18 11.95
N THR A 183 -12.32 -5.50 12.45
CA THR A 183 -13.10 -5.95 13.61
C THR A 183 -14.60 -5.72 13.43
N ALA A 184 -15.42 -6.62 13.96
CA ALA A 184 -16.88 -6.49 14.05
C ALA A 184 -17.35 -6.95 15.43
N GLY A 185 -18.22 -6.17 16.09
CA GLY A 185 -18.68 -6.48 17.46
C GLY A 185 -17.54 -6.70 18.47
N GLY A 186 -16.40 -6.01 18.28
CA GLY A 186 -15.18 -6.19 19.08
C GLY A 186 -14.37 -7.47 18.79
N GLN A 187 -14.83 -8.37 17.92
CA GLN A 187 -14.06 -9.55 17.48
C GLN A 187 -13.17 -9.21 16.29
N GLN A 188 -11.94 -9.71 16.29
CA GLN A 188 -11.03 -9.59 15.15
C GLN A 188 -11.41 -10.57 14.03
N LEU A 189 -11.45 -10.03 12.82
CA LEU A 189 -11.74 -10.74 11.57
C LEU A 189 -10.44 -11.15 10.87
N ALA A 190 -10.57 -12.00 9.86
CA ALA A 190 -9.52 -12.38 8.92
C ALA A 190 -10.01 -12.18 7.48
N LEU A 191 -9.10 -12.35 6.50
CA LEU A 191 -9.52 -12.61 5.12
C LEU A 191 -10.02 -14.06 5.00
N ALA A 192 -11.00 -14.29 4.14
CA ALA A 192 -11.48 -15.63 3.80
C ALA A 192 -10.38 -16.45 3.09
N ALA A 193 -10.38 -17.76 3.29
CA ALA A 193 -9.41 -18.66 2.66
C ALA A 193 -9.38 -18.45 1.12
N GLY A 194 -8.19 -18.16 0.58
CA GLY A 194 -7.99 -17.88 -0.84
C GLY A 194 -8.49 -16.51 -1.33
N ARG A 195 -8.88 -15.59 -0.44
CA ARG A 195 -9.15 -14.18 -0.78
C ARG A 195 -7.98 -13.29 -0.38
N GLU A 196 -7.76 -12.26 -1.18
CA GLU A 196 -6.69 -11.28 -1.00
C GLU A 196 -7.29 -9.87 -1.01
N MET A 197 -6.64 -8.94 -0.31
CA MET A 197 -6.85 -7.50 -0.45
C MET A 197 -5.68 -6.88 -1.22
N GLN A 198 -5.89 -5.69 -1.79
CA GLN A 198 -4.80 -4.93 -2.39
C GLN A 198 -4.29 -3.86 -1.42
N VAL A 199 -2.96 -3.75 -1.24
CA VAL A 199 -2.29 -2.71 -0.45
C VAL A 199 -1.32 -1.94 -1.34
N GLU A 200 -1.62 -0.68 -1.61
CA GLU A 200 -0.83 0.23 -2.44
C GLU A 200 -0.08 1.21 -1.51
N MET A 201 1.19 0.92 -1.21
CA MET A 201 2.02 1.68 -0.27
C MET A 201 2.31 3.12 -0.75
N ALA A 202 2.92 3.97 0.09
CA ALA A 202 3.43 5.30 -0.31
C ALA A 202 4.54 5.20 -1.40
N GLU A 203 4.75 6.26 -2.20
CA GLU A 203 5.45 6.15 -3.50
C GLU A 203 6.86 5.55 -3.44
N GLU A 204 7.66 5.88 -2.42
CA GLU A 204 9.00 5.31 -2.24
C GLU A 204 8.95 3.79 -2.03
N ALA A 205 7.99 3.32 -1.24
CA ALA A 205 7.82 1.93 -0.88
C ALA A 205 7.32 1.06 -2.05
N ARG A 206 6.56 1.63 -3.00
CA ARG A 206 6.09 0.95 -4.23
C ARG A 206 7.21 0.39 -5.10
N ARG A 207 8.45 0.88 -4.93
CA ARG A 207 9.63 0.46 -5.73
C ARG A 207 10.26 -0.84 -5.21
N VAL A 208 9.81 -1.34 -4.06
CA VAL A 208 10.32 -2.56 -3.41
C VAL A 208 9.26 -3.66 -3.47
N GLN A 209 9.64 -4.84 -3.94
CA GLN A 209 8.71 -5.92 -4.29
C GLN A 209 8.66 -7.07 -3.27
N GLN A 210 9.65 -7.19 -2.37
CA GLN A 210 9.64 -8.25 -1.37
C GLN A 210 8.66 -7.89 -0.25
N LEU A 211 7.61 -8.69 -0.14
CA LEU A 211 6.55 -8.57 0.84
C LEU A 211 6.93 -9.36 2.11
N TYR A 212 6.67 -8.79 3.27
CA TYR A 212 6.85 -9.40 4.58
C TYR A 212 5.57 -9.29 5.40
N TYR A 213 5.28 -10.32 6.18
CA TYR A 213 4.17 -10.34 7.13
C TYR A 213 4.71 -10.24 8.56
N GLY A 214 4.13 -9.34 9.35
CA GLY A 214 4.50 -9.14 10.74
C GLY A 214 3.81 -10.17 11.62
N GLN A 215 4.61 -10.98 12.29
CA GLN A 215 4.18 -12.15 13.03
C GLN A 215 3.68 -11.76 14.43
N ALA A 216 2.55 -12.37 14.82
CA ALA A 216 1.81 -12.00 16.02
C ALA A 216 2.40 -12.65 17.28
N ALA A 217 3.51 -12.10 17.75
CA ALA A 217 3.99 -12.29 19.12
C ALA A 217 2.92 -11.83 20.15
N PRO A 218 2.99 -12.24 21.44
CA PRO A 218 2.13 -11.68 22.48
C PRO A 218 2.26 -10.14 22.53
N ALA A 219 1.22 -9.44 22.99
CA ALA A 219 1.07 -7.99 22.80
C ALA A 219 2.17 -7.09 23.41
N THR A 220 3.03 -7.63 24.27
CA THR A 220 4.20 -6.99 24.88
C THR A 220 5.50 -7.20 24.10
N GLU A 221 5.53 -8.15 23.17
CA GLU A 221 6.71 -8.46 22.36
C GLU A 221 6.70 -7.68 21.03
N PRO A 222 7.88 -7.26 20.54
CA PRO A 222 7.99 -6.53 19.28
C PRO A 222 7.73 -7.43 18.07
N VAL A 223 7.10 -6.86 17.04
CA VAL A 223 6.79 -7.57 15.80
C VAL A 223 8.07 -8.00 15.08
N ARG A 224 8.14 -9.29 14.74
CA ARG A 224 9.15 -9.91 13.86
C ARG A 224 8.55 -10.17 12.49
N TRP A 225 9.39 -10.26 11.47
CA TRP A 225 8.93 -10.42 10.09
C TRP A 225 9.18 -11.84 9.56
N ALA A 226 8.15 -12.46 9.00
CA ALA A 226 8.30 -13.56 8.06
C ALA A 226 8.28 -12.99 6.64
N GLU A 227 9.07 -13.55 5.72
CA GLU A 227 8.86 -13.28 4.30
C GLU A 227 7.48 -13.83 3.90
N ALA A 228 6.71 -13.04 3.14
CA ALA A 228 5.48 -13.57 2.57
C ALA A 228 5.85 -14.73 1.63
N PRO A 229 5.15 -15.88 1.67
CA PRO A 229 5.42 -16.95 0.73
C PRO A 229 5.31 -16.38 -0.67
N SER A 230 6.40 -16.47 -1.43
CA SER A 230 6.40 -16.07 -2.82
C SER A 230 5.26 -16.81 -3.51
N LYS A 231 4.38 -16.07 -4.19
CA LYS A 231 3.77 -16.61 -5.40
C LYS A 231 4.90 -16.80 -6.40
N GLU A 232 5.56 -17.94 -6.28
CA GLU A 232 5.74 -18.77 -7.45
C GLU A 232 4.37 -18.80 -8.13
N GLU A 233 4.21 -17.99 -9.19
CA GLU A 233 3.33 -18.44 -10.27
C GLU A 233 3.82 -19.87 -10.56
N PRO A 234 3.00 -20.92 -10.31
CA PRO A 234 3.45 -22.29 -10.55
C PRO A 234 3.97 -22.31 -11.98
N GLU A 235 5.14 -22.87 -12.25
CA GLU A 235 5.81 -22.70 -13.55
C GLU A 235 4.90 -23.20 -14.67
N GLN A 236 4.11 -22.29 -15.24
CA GLN A 236 3.04 -22.54 -16.20
C GLN A 236 3.69 -22.73 -17.55
N ASN A 237 4.38 -23.87 -17.67
CA ASN A 237 5.29 -24.30 -18.74
C ASN A 237 5.62 -23.14 -19.68
N VAL A 238 6.55 -22.27 -19.28
CA VAL A 238 6.87 -21.08 -20.08
C VAL A 238 7.73 -21.52 -21.27
N TYR A 239 7.05 -22.01 -22.31
CA TYR A 239 7.65 -22.60 -23.50
C TYR A 239 8.64 -21.62 -24.13
N THR A 240 9.81 -22.12 -24.52
CA THR A 240 10.77 -21.38 -25.36
C THR A 240 10.44 -21.51 -26.85
N THR A 241 9.72 -22.57 -27.22
CA THR A 241 9.20 -22.87 -28.55
C THR A 241 7.82 -23.52 -28.40
N ALA A 242 6.85 -23.12 -29.23
CA ALA A 242 5.53 -23.72 -29.31
C ALA A 242 5.12 -23.96 -30.77
N GLU A 243 4.14 -24.85 -31.03
CA GLU A 243 3.60 -25.14 -32.37
C GLU A 243 3.17 -23.87 -33.12
N GLN A 244 2.61 -22.90 -32.41
CA GLN A 244 2.37 -21.54 -32.91
C GLN A 244 3.04 -20.55 -31.95
N MET A 245 3.95 -19.73 -32.47
CA MET A 245 4.64 -18.71 -31.67
C MET A 245 3.78 -17.44 -31.52
N PRO A 246 3.91 -16.68 -30.41
CA PRO A 246 3.24 -15.40 -30.24
C PRO A 246 3.60 -14.39 -31.34
N GLY A 247 2.64 -13.55 -31.72
CA GLY A 247 2.82 -12.54 -32.78
C GLY A 247 2.10 -11.23 -32.48
N TYR A 248 2.63 -10.12 -32.97
CA TYR A 248 2.05 -8.79 -32.83
C TYR A 248 1.65 -8.21 -34.19
N GLY A 249 0.41 -7.73 -34.34
CA GLY A 249 -0.08 -7.15 -35.59
C GLY A 249 0.11 -8.08 -36.78
N ASN A 250 0.72 -7.56 -37.85
CA ASN A 250 1.14 -8.34 -39.03
C ASN A 250 2.61 -8.78 -38.97
N GLY A 251 3.28 -8.65 -37.81
CA GLY A 251 4.67 -9.04 -37.59
C GLY A 251 5.55 -7.91 -37.03
N PRO A 252 6.89 -8.13 -36.94
CA PRO A 252 7.82 -7.18 -36.32
C PRO A 252 7.80 -5.77 -36.90
N ALA A 253 7.42 -5.61 -38.18
CA ALA A 253 7.28 -4.30 -38.82
C ALA A 253 6.26 -3.38 -38.11
N ASP A 254 5.13 -3.92 -37.65
CA ASP A 254 4.12 -3.13 -36.92
C ASP A 254 4.57 -2.74 -35.51
N LEU A 255 5.44 -3.54 -34.90
CA LEU A 255 6.03 -3.23 -33.61
C LEU A 255 7.14 -2.17 -33.75
N ASN A 256 7.98 -2.28 -34.78
CA ASN A 256 9.02 -1.30 -35.11
C ASN A 256 8.43 0.08 -35.43
N ARG A 257 7.24 0.17 -36.05
CA ARG A 257 6.50 1.42 -36.28
C ARG A 257 6.13 2.18 -34.99
N LEU A 258 6.13 1.52 -33.84
CA LEU A 258 5.82 2.14 -32.53
C LEU A 258 7.07 2.62 -31.77
N ILE A 259 8.27 2.19 -32.19
CA ILE A 259 9.56 2.57 -31.61
C ILE A 259 9.98 3.93 -32.17
N ARG A 260 10.31 4.86 -31.27
CA ARG A 260 10.78 6.22 -31.57
C ARG A 260 12.24 6.36 -31.16
N TYR A 261 13.11 6.76 -32.08
CA TYR A 261 14.52 7.02 -31.76
C TYR A 261 14.62 8.09 -30.67
N PRO A 262 15.16 7.82 -29.46
CA PRO A 262 15.21 8.79 -28.37
C PRO A 262 16.08 10.00 -28.71
N ARG A 263 15.70 11.22 -28.30
CA ARG A 263 16.47 12.44 -28.62
C ARG A 263 17.93 12.35 -28.16
N GLN A 264 18.18 11.87 -26.94
CA GLN A 264 19.53 11.69 -26.41
C GLN A 264 20.38 10.74 -27.29
N ALA A 265 19.79 9.64 -27.78
CA ALA A 265 20.46 8.73 -28.71
C ALA A 265 20.62 9.32 -30.12
N GLN A 266 19.76 10.25 -30.56
CA GLN A 266 19.95 11.03 -31.79
C GLN A 266 21.12 12.00 -31.66
N GLU A 267 21.14 12.82 -30.60
CA GLU A 267 22.18 13.81 -30.27
C GLU A 267 23.56 13.17 -30.13
N ARG A 268 23.63 11.93 -29.62
CA ARG A 268 24.86 11.16 -29.44
C ARG A 268 25.17 10.20 -30.59
N GLN A 269 24.32 10.15 -31.61
CA GLN A 269 24.41 9.21 -32.75
C GLN A 269 24.51 7.72 -32.34
N THR A 270 23.92 7.37 -31.19
CA THR A 270 24.03 6.06 -30.53
C THR A 270 23.24 5.01 -31.30
N GLN A 271 23.96 4.13 -32.01
CA GLN A 271 23.41 3.08 -32.87
C GLN A 271 23.76 1.68 -32.35
N GLY A 272 22.89 0.71 -32.58
CA GLY A 272 23.13 -0.68 -32.21
C GLY A 272 21.88 -1.53 -32.12
N LEU A 273 21.90 -2.51 -31.20
CA LEU A 273 20.88 -3.54 -31.06
C LEU A 273 20.49 -3.69 -29.60
N VAL A 274 19.22 -3.40 -29.30
CA VAL A 274 18.58 -3.79 -28.03
C VAL A 274 18.02 -5.20 -28.20
N LEU A 275 18.30 -6.09 -27.25
CA LEU A 275 17.60 -7.38 -27.15
C LEU A 275 16.68 -7.33 -25.93
N ALA A 276 15.37 -7.47 -26.15
CA ALA A 276 14.39 -7.60 -25.07
C ALA A 276 13.88 -9.04 -24.98
N SER A 277 13.79 -9.58 -23.77
CA SER A 277 13.12 -10.86 -23.49
C SER A 277 11.90 -10.60 -22.62
N PHE A 278 10.81 -11.29 -22.92
CA PHE A 278 9.53 -11.15 -22.23
C PHE A 278 8.74 -12.45 -22.36
N VAL A 279 7.65 -12.59 -21.62
CA VAL A 279 6.69 -13.68 -21.80
C VAL A 279 5.42 -13.11 -22.38
N VAL A 280 4.83 -13.78 -23.37
CA VAL A 280 3.44 -13.53 -23.79
C VAL A 280 2.58 -14.59 -23.12
N ASP A 281 1.54 -14.16 -22.42
CA ASP A 281 0.60 -15.06 -21.75
C ASP A 281 -0.52 -15.55 -22.68
N GLU A 282 -1.36 -16.45 -22.16
CA GLU A 282 -2.48 -17.08 -22.85
C GLU A 282 -3.54 -16.07 -23.33
N SER A 283 -3.54 -14.85 -22.77
CA SER A 283 -4.42 -13.73 -23.13
C SER A 283 -3.76 -12.68 -24.03
N GLY A 284 -2.51 -12.89 -24.44
CA GLY A 284 -1.76 -11.93 -25.26
C GLY A 284 -1.18 -10.74 -24.50
N ARG A 285 -1.11 -10.81 -23.16
CA ARG A 285 -0.42 -9.81 -22.32
C ARG A 285 1.06 -10.11 -22.25
N ILE A 286 1.85 -9.05 -22.13
CA ILE A 286 3.28 -9.13 -21.88
C ILE A 286 3.53 -9.13 -20.36
N THR A 287 4.17 -10.19 -19.87
CA THR A 287 4.68 -10.29 -18.49
C THR A 287 6.21 -10.36 -18.49
N SER A 288 6.81 -9.96 -17.36
CA SER A 288 8.26 -9.98 -17.10
C SER A 288 9.17 -9.43 -18.22
N PRO A 289 8.90 -8.24 -18.82
CA PRO A 289 9.75 -7.68 -19.86
C PRO A 289 11.08 -7.15 -19.28
N ARG A 290 12.18 -7.68 -19.81
CA ARG A 290 13.57 -7.37 -19.41
C ARG A 290 14.45 -7.08 -20.61
N ILE A 291 15.40 -6.18 -20.47
CA ILE A 291 16.46 -5.98 -21.47
C ILE A 291 17.59 -6.99 -21.19
N VAL A 292 17.92 -7.79 -22.20
CA VAL A 292 18.99 -8.80 -22.18
C VAL A 292 20.28 -8.24 -22.78
N ARG A 293 20.16 -7.34 -23.76
CA ARG A 293 21.28 -6.54 -24.29
C ARG A 293 20.86 -5.07 -24.34
N SER A 294 21.53 -4.26 -23.53
CA SER A 294 21.36 -2.81 -23.48
C SER A 294 22.00 -2.12 -24.68
N LEU A 295 21.45 -0.97 -25.07
CA LEU A 295 22.09 0.01 -25.95
C LEU A 295 22.32 1.36 -25.25
N GLY A 296 21.48 1.71 -24.26
CA GLY A 296 21.59 2.97 -23.52
C GLY A 296 20.88 4.15 -24.21
N ASP A 297 21.22 5.37 -23.76
CA ASP A 297 20.72 6.66 -24.29
C ASP A 297 19.20 6.79 -24.50
N GLY A 298 18.41 6.04 -23.72
CA GLY A 298 16.94 6.01 -23.78
C GLY A 298 16.34 4.86 -24.60
N CYS A 299 17.16 4.15 -25.39
CA CYS A 299 16.68 3.11 -26.32
C CYS A 299 16.07 1.92 -25.57
N ASP A 300 16.69 1.52 -24.47
CA ASP A 300 16.20 0.48 -23.55
C ASP A 300 14.81 0.84 -22.97
N GLN A 301 14.66 2.09 -22.51
CA GLN A 301 13.43 2.59 -21.93
C GLN A 301 12.30 2.67 -22.97
N GLU A 302 12.63 3.07 -24.20
CA GLU A 302 11.69 3.10 -25.32
C GLU A 302 11.20 1.70 -25.72
N VAL A 303 12.10 0.70 -25.77
CA VAL A 303 11.73 -0.69 -26.02
C VAL A 303 10.77 -1.21 -24.93
N LEU A 304 11.08 -0.95 -23.66
CA LEU A 304 10.19 -1.30 -22.55
C LEU A 304 8.85 -0.55 -22.60
N ARG A 305 8.85 0.71 -23.07
CA ARG A 305 7.62 1.51 -23.28
C ARG A 305 6.72 0.88 -24.33
N VAL A 306 7.26 0.45 -25.46
CA VAL A 306 6.48 -0.20 -26.54
C VAL A 306 5.98 -1.58 -26.14
N LEU A 307 6.79 -2.40 -25.46
CA LEU A 307 6.32 -3.69 -24.94
C LEU A 307 5.16 -3.51 -23.94
N ARG A 308 5.24 -2.53 -23.03
CA ARG A 308 4.10 -2.18 -22.14
C ARG A 308 2.87 -1.69 -22.91
N GLN A 309 3.05 -0.82 -23.91
CA GLN A 309 1.95 -0.28 -24.73
C GLN A 309 1.25 -1.34 -25.61
N THR A 310 1.95 -2.42 -25.95
CA THR A 310 1.42 -3.50 -26.82
C THR A 310 0.89 -4.71 -26.06
N SER A 311 1.04 -4.75 -24.73
CA SER A 311 0.44 -5.78 -23.87
C SER A 311 -1.08 -5.87 -24.07
N GLY A 312 -1.62 -7.10 -24.18
CA GLY A 312 -3.03 -7.37 -24.45
C GLY A 312 -3.42 -7.26 -25.94
N ARG A 313 -2.43 -7.13 -26.84
CA ARG A 313 -2.62 -7.05 -28.30
C ARG A 313 -1.79 -8.07 -29.07
N TRP A 314 -1.11 -8.98 -28.38
CA TRP A 314 -0.38 -10.07 -29.00
C TRP A 314 -1.34 -11.24 -29.22
N LYS A 315 -1.16 -11.98 -30.32
CA LYS A 315 -1.68 -13.33 -30.44
C LYS A 315 -0.87 -14.21 -29.47
N PRO A 316 -1.50 -14.99 -28.56
CA PRO A 316 -0.78 -15.89 -27.68
C PRO A 316 -0.13 -17.04 -28.47
N GLY A 317 0.86 -17.69 -27.87
CA GLY A 317 1.39 -18.94 -28.44
C GLY A 317 0.38 -20.08 -28.25
N ARG A 318 0.48 -21.14 -29.08
CA ARG A 318 -0.35 -22.35 -28.93
C ARG A 318 0.46 -23.64 -29.02
N GLN A 319 0.00 -24.64 -28.27
CA GLN A 319 0.48 -26.02 -28.26
C GLN A 319 -0.72 -26.97 -28.08
N GLY A 320 -0.86 -28.00 -28.90
CA GLY A 320 -2.03 -28.90 -28.88
C GLY A 320 -3.35 -28.15 -29.12
N GLY A 321 -3.31 -27.02 -29.83
CA GLY A 321 -4.43 -26.10 -30.03
C GLY A 321 -4.76 -25.19 -28.83
N GLN A 322 -4.29 -25.48 -27.61
CA GLN A 322 -4.50 -24.65 -26.43
C GLN A 322 -3.55 -23.44 -26.44
N ALA A 323 -3.97 -22.31 -25.85
CA ALA A 323 -3.10 -21.15 -25.64
C ALA A 323 -2.14 -21.41 -24.47
N VAL A 324 -0.87 -21.01 -24.61
CA VAL A 324 0.19 -21.28 -23.62
C VAL A 324 1.11 -20.07 -23.43
N LYS A 325 1.72 -19.95 -22.24
CA LYS A 325 2.76 -18.94 -21.98
C LYS A 325 4.02 -19.26 -22.81
N VAL A 326 4.53 -18.27 -23.56
CA VAL A 326 5.75 -18.44 -24.38
C VAL A 326 6.74 -17.32 -24.10
N ARG A 327 8.01 -17.66 -23.88
CA ARG A 327 9.11 -16.70 -23.70
C ARG A 327 9.65 -16.24 -25.04
N MET A 328 9.34 -15.00 -25.40
CA MET A 328 9.89 -14.33 -26.57
C MET A 328 11.24 -13.68 -26.28
N THR A 329 12.07 -13.57 -27.32
CA THR A 329 13.23 -12.66 -27.34
C THR A 329 13.21 -11.91 -28.68
N LEU A 330 13.19 -10.58 -28.61
CA LEU A 330 13.00 -9.69 -29.76
C LEU A 330 14.24 -8.80 -29.97
N PRO A 331 14.87 -8.85 -31.16
CA PRO A 331 15.88 -7.87 -31.57
C PRO A 331 15.24 -6.59 -32.10
N ILE A 332 15.60 -5.43 -31.52
CA ILE A 332 15.23 -4.10 -32.02
C ILE A 332 16.49 -3.31 -32.33
N ARG A 333 16.64 -2.88 -33.59
CA ARG A 333 17.82 -2.18 -34.09
C ARG A 333 17.56 -0.68 -34.16
N PHE A 334 18.47 0.09 -33.58
CA PHE A 334 18.53 1.56 -33.74
C PHE A 334 19.69 1.88 -34.67
N SER A 335 19.39 2.47 -35.82
CA SER A 335 20.37 2.82 -36.85
C SER A 335 20.01 4.16 -37.50
N PHE A 336 21.01 5.00 -37.74
CA PHE A 336 20.83 6.24 -38.49
C PHE A 336 20.80 5.90 -39.98
N GLN A 337 19.64 6.05 -40.60
CA GLN A 337 19.49 6.11 -42.05
C GLN A 337 18.64 7.33 -42.39
N GLU A 338 19.14 8.19 -43.26
CA GLU A 338 18.34 9.26 -43.84
C GLU A 338 17.26 8.64 -44.73
N GLY A 339 16.00 8.76 -44.32
CA GLY A 339 14.86 8.28 -45.09
C GLY A 339 14.55 6.78 -44.96
N ARG A 340 13.72 6.46 -43.95
CA ARG A 340 13.02 5.19 -43.70
C ARG A 340 13.88 4.08 -43.06
N ALA A 341 13.39 3.58 -41.91
CA ALA A 341 13.80 2.28 -41.39
C ALA A 341 13.03 1.18 -42.13
N THR A 342 13.74 0.19 -42.66
CA THR A 342 13.16 -0.98 -43.35
C THR A 342 13.79 -2.28 -42.87
N ALA A 343 12.97 -3.33 -42.82
CA ALA A 343 13.40 -4.72 -42.80
C ALA A 343 12.42 -5.54 -43.66
N ALA A 344 12.94 -6.42 -44.51
CA ALA A 344 12.18 -7.52 -45.10
C ALA A 344 11.94 -8.59 -44.00
N ASP A 345 10.79 -9.27 -43.86
CA ASP A 345 10.07 -10.10 -44.86
C ASP A 345 10.93 -11.32 -45.23
N GLU A 346 10.49 -12.57 -45.29
CA GLU A 346 9.20 -13.30 -45.15
C GLU A 346 8.61 -13.37 -43.70
N MET A 347 7.45 -14.00 -43.32
CA MET A 347 6.15 -14.45 -43.91
C MET A 347 5.32 -15.09 -42.70
N LEU A 348 4.10 -15.71 -42.66
CA LEU A 348 3.12 -16.34 -43.57
C LEU A 348 1.67 -16.28 -42.96
N ALA A 349 0.68 -15.90 -43.78
CA ALA A 349 -0.81 -16.07 -43.71
C ALA A 349 -1.65 -16.07 -42.37
N THR A 350 -2.45 -14.99 -42.22
CA THR A 350 -3.87 -14.97 -41.74
C THR A 350 -4.13 -15.45 -40.27
N THR A 351 -5.33 -15.77 -39.76
CA THR A 351 -6.76 -15.62 -40.19
C THR A 351 -7.60 -15.06 -39.01
N ALA A 352 -8.95 -15.11 -39.05
CA ALA A 352 -9.85 -14.55 -38.04
C ALA A 352 -11.10 -15.42 -37.77
N SER A 353 -11.58 -15.43 -36.51
CA SER A 353 -13.00 -15.32 -36.11
C SER A 353 -13.13 -15.17 -34.58
N ASP A 354 -13.95 -14.20 -34.16
CA ASP A 354 -14.91 -14.15 -33.04
C ASP A 354 -14.60 -14.61 -31.59
N ALA A 355 -15.07 -13.76 -30.66
CA ALA A 355 -15.73 -13.96 -29.35
C ALA A 355 -15.52 -15.27 -28.52
N GLU A 356 -15.46 -15.25 -27.17
CA GLU A 356 -16.42 -14.58 -26.26
C GLU A 356 -15.87 -14.12 -24.89
N ALA A 357 -16.62 -13.19 -24.29
CA ALA A 357 -16.91 -12.99 -22.86
C ALA A 357 -15.86 -13.34 -21.77
N THR A 358 -15.32 -12.30 -21.11
CA THR A 358 -14.69 -12.40 -19.78
C THR A 358 -15.60 -11.79 -18.70
N LEU A 359 -15.67 -12.43 -17.53
CA LEU A 359 -16.50 -12.00 -16.40
C LEU A 359 -16.03 -10.64 -15.80
N PRO A 360 -16.96 -9.78 -15.33
CA PRO A 360 -16.60 -8.55 -14.62
C PRO A 360 -16.12 -8.87 -13.19
N GLY A 361 -14.97 -8.32 -12.78
CA GLY A 361 -14.51 -8.48 -11.39
C GLY A 361 -13.09 -7.98 -11.06
N PHE A 362 -12.17 -7.95 -12.04
CA PHE A 362 -10.77 -7.57 -11.78
C PHE A 362 -10.22 -6.56 -12.79
N THR A 363 -10.31 -5.28 -12.43
CA THR A 363 -9.43 -4.23 -12.99
C THR A 363 -8.16 -4.17 -12.15
N ASP A 364 -7.12 -4.88 -12.59
CA ASP A 364 -5.82 -4.91 -11.91
C ASP A 364 -5.18 -3.50 -11.88
N VAL A 365 -5.21 -2.87 -10.70
CA VAL A 365 -4.64 -1.53 -10.50
C VAL A 365 -3.13 -1.68 -10.36
N THR A 366 -2.41 -1.39 -11.45
CA THR A 366 -0.97 -1.60 -11.60
C THR A 366 -0.17 -0.96 -10.46
N GLY A 367 0.46 -1.78 -9.63
CA GLY A 367 1.40 -1.35 -8.58
C GLY A 367 0.91 -1.48 -7.13
N GLY A 368 -0.29 -2.01 -6.88
CA GLY A 368 -0.70 -2.43 -5.54
C GLY A 368 -0.32 -3.89 -5.24
N LEU A 369 0.15 -4.16 -4.02
CA LEU A 369 0.55 -5.48 -3.53
C LEU A 369 -0.69 -6.34 -3.25
N TRP A 370 -0.68 -7.61 -3.65
CA TRP A 370 -1.72 -8.56 -3.27
C TRP A 370 -1.37 -9.21 -1.92
N VAL A 371 -2.28 -9.12 -0.96
CA VAL A 371 -2.06 -9.49 0.44
C VAL A 371 -3.12 -10.50 0.90
N GLY A 372 -2.66 -11.67 1.34
CA GLY A 372 -3.52 -12.80 1.73
C GLY A 372 -3.92 -12.86 3.21
N GLN A 373 -3.45 -11.94 4.05
CA GLN A 373 -3.83 -11.90 5.48
C GLN A 373 -3.93 -10.47 6.04
N LEU A 374 -4.70 -10.33 7.11
CA LEU A 374 -4.76 -9.09 7.91
C LEU A 374 -3.70 -9.14 9.01
N GLY A 375 -3.23 -7.96 9.44
CA GLY A 375 -2.15 -7.81 10.40
C GLY A 375 -1.15 -6.77 9.93
N TRP A 376 0.11 -6.91 10.38
CA TRP A 376 1.21 -6.09 9.90
C TRP A 376 1.71 -6.60 8.55
N VAL A 377 1.91 -5.67 7.61
CA VAL A 377 2.41 -5.92 6.26
C VAL A 377 3.55 -4.94 6.00
N ALA A 378 4.72 -5.42 5.60
CA ALA A 378 5.84 -4.56 5.25
C ALA A 378 6.37 -4.89 3.86
N VAL A 379 7.03 -3.91 3.25
CA VAL A 379 7.91 -4.11 2.09
C VAL A 379 9.33 -3.72 2.46
N GLY A 380 10.30 -4.49 2.00
CA GLY A 380 11.70 -4.31 2.38
C GLY A 380 12.64 -5.22 1.61
N LYS A 381 13.81 -5.48 2.18
CA LYS A 381 14.76 -6.49 1.72
C LYS A 381 15.71 -6.86 2.85
N GLU A 382 16.25 -8.07 2.84
CA GLU A 382 17.31 -8.47 3.75
C GLU A 382 18.60 -7.64 3.59
N TRP A 383 19.32 -7.47 4.69
CA TRP A 383 20.64 -6.85 4.72
C TRP A 383 21.70 -7.78 4.11
N ARG A 384 22.15 -7.45 2.88
CA ARG A 384 23.18 -8.21 2.15
C ARG A 384 24.62 -7.71 2.36
N GLY A 385 24.84 -6.81 3.32
CA GLY A 385 26.18 -6.34 3.70
C GLY A 385 26.78 -7.21 4.82
N PRO A 386 28.04 -6.94 5.23
CA PRO A 386 28.58 -7.57 6.44
C PRO A 386 27.74 -7.18 7.66
N ALA A 387 27.47 -8.17 8.50
CA ALA A 387 26.83 -8.00 9.79
C ALA A 387 27.43 -9.01 10.79
N SER A 388 27.41 -8.65 12.06
CA SER A 388 28.06 -9.41 13.14
C SER A 388 27.30 -9.25 14.45
N PRO A 389 27.43 -10.19 15.40
CA PRO A 389 27.03 -9.94 16.78
C PRO A 389 27.68 -8.67 17.31
N TYR A 390 26.93 -7.89 18.08
CA TYR A 390 27.38 -6.60 18.62
C TYR A 390 26.91 -6.48 20.07
N TYR A 391 27.82 -6.06 20.96
CA TYR A 391 27.58 -5.98 22.38
C TYR A 391 27.75 -4.54 22.87
N VAL A 392 26.83 -4.08 23.71
CA VAL A 392 26.89 -2.77 24.38
C VAL A 392 26.99 -3.02 25.88
N PRO A 393 28.13 -2.70 26.53
CA PRO A 393 28.24 -2.82 27.98
C PRO A 393 27.33 -1.79 28.67
N PHE A 394 26.57 -2.25 29.66
CA PHE A 394 25.71 -1.41 30.47
C PHE A 394 25.45 -2.12 31.81
N ALA A 395 26.12 -1.65 32.87
CA ALA A 395 26.10 -2.30 34.18
C ALA A 395 24.71 -2.37 34.85
N SER A 396 23.76 -1.55 34.39
CA SER A 396 22.38 -1.49 34.89
C SER A 396 21.36 -2.04 33.88
N ALA A 397 21.76 -3.01 33.05
CA ALA A 397 20.85 -3.67 32.11
C ALA A 397 19.71 -4.38 32.87
N THR A 398 18.47 -4.02 32.53
CA THR A 398 17.25 -4.57 33.13
C THR A 398 16.22 -4.86 32.04
N GLU A 399 15.28 -5.77 32.33
CA GLU A 399 14.14 -6.06 31.45
C GLU A 399 13.23 -4.84 31.22
N HIS A 400 13.21 -3.87 32.15
CA HIS A 400 12.49 -2.60 32.03
C HIS A 400 13.23 -1.53 31.20
N THR A 401 14.46 -1.80 30.77
CA THR A 401 15.23 -0.93 29.89
C THR A 401 15.36 -1.58 28.52
N THR A 402 14.70 -0.98 27.52
CA THR A 402 14.85 -1.42 26.12
C THR A 402 16.06 -0.73 25.49
N LEU A 403 16.82 -1.47 24.68
CA LEU A 403 17.86 -0.91 23.83
C LEU A 403 17.60 -1.27 22.36
N ARG A 404 17.63 -0.25 21.50
CA ARG A 404 17.50 -0.39 20.05
C ARG A 404 18.76 0.11 19.35
N VAL A 405 19.13 -0.56 18.26
CA VAL A 405 20.13 -0.08 17.29
C VAL A 405 19.39 0.44 16.07
N VAL A 406 19.69 1.68 15.67
CA VAL A 406 19.15 2.35 14.49
C VAL A 406 20.27 2.63 13.50
N VAL A 407 20.07 2.40 12.20
CA VAL A 407 21.05 2.73 11.15
C VAL A 407 20.65 4.04 10.44
N PRO A 408 21.37 5.17 10.61
CA PRO A 408 20.99 6.44 9.98
C PRO A 408 20.78 6.37 8.46
N GLY A 409 19.71 6.99 7.97
CA GLY A 409 19.34 7.01 6.55
C GLY A 409 18.85 5.67 5.99
N ARG A 410 18.63 4.65 6.84
CA ARG A 410 18.11 3.34 6.46
C ARG A 410 17.07 2.89 7.48
N ARG A 411 15.93 2.37 7.05
CA ARG A 411 14.88 1.87 7.97
C ARG A 411 15.27 0.50 8.49
N VAL A 412 16.23 0.52 9.42
CA VAL A 412 16.78 -0.63 10.15
C VAL A 412 16.74 -0.32 11.65
N VAL A 413 15.96 -1.08 12.40
CA VAL A 413 15.73 -0.98 13.85
C VAL A 413 15.86 -2.38 14.46
N LEU A 414 16.88 -2.61 15.29
CA LEU A 414 17.24 -3.94 15.81
C LEU A 414 17.15 -3.99 17.35
N ALA A 415 16.84 -5.15 17.92
CA ALA A 415 16.71 -5.32 19.37
C ALA A 415 18.01 -5.77 20.06
N GLY A 416 18.38 -5.09 21.14
CA GLY A 416 19.35 -5.60 22.10
C GLY A 416 18.64 -6.49 23.12
N GLN A 417 19.10 -7.72 23.28
CA GLN A 417 18.65 -8.63 24.34
C GLN A 417 19.47 -8.37 25.61
N PRO A 418 18.85 -8.22 26.80
CA PRO A 418 19.59 -8.01 28.04
C PRO A 418 20.44 -9.24 28.38
N GLN A 419 21.69 -9.00 28.78
CA GLN A 419 22.64 -10.02 29.23
C GLN A 419 23.44 -9.51 30.44
N ALA A 420 24.25 -10.38 31.04
CA ALA A 420 25.02 -10.06 32.24
C ALA A 420 26.03 -8.91 31.98
N GLY A 421 25.66 -7.69 32.42
CA GLY A 421 26.47 -6.48 32.26
C GLY A 421 26.26 -5.70 30.96
N GLY A 422 25.19 -5.94 30.20
CA GLY A 422 24.95 -5.18 28.95
C GLY A 422 23.82 -5.73 28.07
N TYR A 423 23.86 -5.37 26.80
CA TYR A 423 22.91 -5.80 25.77
C TYR A 423 23.62 -6.45 24.58
N GLN A 424 23.15 -7.61 24.16
CA GLN A 424 23.64 -8.35 23.02
C GLN A 424 22.66 -8.25 21.84
N PHE A 425 23.17 -7.88 20.68
CA PHE A 425 22.46 -7.89 19.41
C PHE A 425 22.97 -9.07 18.56
N MET A 426 22.08 -9.80 17.88
CA MET A 426 22.45 -11.02 17.13
C MET A 426 23.19 -10.73 15.82
N SER A 427 22.67 -9.80 15.02
CA SER A 427 23.24 -9.46 13.70
C SER A 427 23.08 -7.97 13.42
N VAL A 428 24.13 -7.20 13.66
CA VAL A 428 24.17 -5.75 13.40
C VAL A 428 25.14 -5.47 12.25
N PRO A 429 24.77 -4.61 11.28
CA PRO A 429 25.67 -4.08 10.27
C PRO A 429 27.09 -3.71 10.77
N SER A 430 28.11 -4.36 10.22
CA SER A 430 29.50 -4.17 10.65
C SER A 430 30.10 -2.88 10.05
N PHE A 431 31.03 -2.24 10.76
CA PHE A 431 31.81 -1.06 10.36
C PHE A 431 31.02 0.24 10.06
N THR A 432 29.69 0.23 10.11
CA THR A 432 28.86 1.43 9.89
C THR A 432 28.76 2.31 11.14
N LYS A 433 28.28 3.55 10.93
CA LYS A 433 27.67 4.33 12.01
C LYS A 433 26.29 3.75 12.33
N VAL A 434 25.95 3.69 13.62
CA VAL A 434 24.60 3.42 14.14
C VAL A 434 24.30 4.41 15.26
N VAL A 435 23.03 4.49 15.66
CA VAL A 435 22.63 5.20 16.88
C VAL A 435 22.04 4.19 17.84
N LEU A 436 22.53 4.21 19.07
CA LEU A 436 21.95 3.48 20.18
C LEU A 436 20.84 4.34 20.76
N LEU A 437 19.66 3.75 20.90
CA LEU A 437 18.49 4.37 21.52
C LEU A 437 18.03 3.50 22.69
N GLY A 438 18.38 3.91 23.90
CA GLY A 438 17.91 3.30 25.15
C GLY A 438 16.64 4.00 25.63
N MET A 439 15.63 3.25 26.04
CA MET A 439 14.36 3.78 26.54
C MET A 439 13.89 2.95 27.73
N ARG A 440 13.57 3.63 28.84
CA ARG A 440 13.06 3.03 30.09
C ARG A 440 12.01 3.94 30.75
N TYR A 441 11.19 3.38 31.63
CA TYR A 441 10.24 4.13 32.45
C TYR A 441 10.54 3.93 33.92
N GLU A 442 10.66 5.02 34.69
CA GLU A 442 10.91 4.99 36.13
C GLU A 442 9.83 5.83 36.83
N ASN A 443 9.00 5.18 37.65
CA ASN A 443 7.86 5.79 38.36
C ASN A 443 6.84 6.53 37.47
N GLY A 444 6.75 6.16 36.19
CA GLY A 444 5.88 6.80 35.19
C GLY A 444 6.57 7.88 34.34
N THR A 445 7.77 8.33 34.73
CA THR A 445 8.60 9.25 33.95
C THR A 445 9.39 8.46 32.89
N PRO A 446 9.34 8.82 31.60
CA PRO A 446 10.17 8.22 30.57
C PRO A 446 11.59 8.80 30.58
N PHE A 447 12.57 7.93 30.34
CA PHE A 447 13.98 8.27 30.21
C PHE A 447 14.53 7.75 28.87
N VAL A 448 15.31 8.59 28.19
CA VAL A 448 15.93 8.29 26.89
C VAL A 448 17.44 8.44 26.98
N ALA A 449 18.16 7.44 26.45
CA ALA A 449 19.56 7.56 26.08
C ALA A 449 19.68 7.55 24.55
N ARG A 450 20.36 8.54 23.97
CA ARG A 450 20.72 8.55 22.54
C ARG A 450 22.23 8.70 22.39
N GLN A 451 22.87 7.80 21.65
CA GLN A 451 24.30 7.88 21.37
C GLN A 451 24.64 7.41 19.96
N ASP A 452 25.21 8.31 19.16
CA ASP A 452 25.74 8.02 17.83
C ASP A 452 27.11 7.32 17.96
N VAL A 453 27.26 6.10 17.44
CA VAL A 453 28.46 5.24 17.61
C VAL A 453 28.87 4.57 16.28
N ARG A 454 30.01 3.86 16.28
CA ARG A 454 30.40 2.93 15.20
C ARG A 454 30.36 1.50 15.72
N THR A 455 29.89 0.55 14.94
CA THR A 455 29.77 -0.86 15.40
C THR A 455 31.13 -1.56 15.60
N SER A 456 32.23 -0.94 15.15
CA SER A 456 33.61 -1.34 15.46
C SER A 456 34.18 -0.73 16.75
N SER A 457 33.39 0.04 17.50
CA SER A 457 33.79 0.77 18.71
C SER A 457 32.56 1.03 19.59
N PRO A 458 32.06 0.02 20.33
CA PRO A 458 30.96 0.20 21.27
C PRO A 458 31.33 1.20 22.39
N PRO A 459 30.34 1.88 23.00
CA PRO A 459 30.59 2.83 24.09
C PRO A 459 30.66 2.11 25.44
N ASP A 460 31.44 2.65 26.38
CA ASP A 460 31.59 2.08 27.74
C ASP A 460 30.39 2.36 28.66
N SER A 461 29.49 3.27 28.29
CA SER A 461 28.29 3.64 29.06
C SER A 461 27.22 4.30 28.19
N LEU A 462 25.97 4.27 28.66
CA LEU A 462 24.83 4.99 28.08
C LEU A 462 24.29 6.01 29.10
N GLN A 463 24.15 7.26 28.69
CA GLN A 463 23.59 8.33 29.53
C GLN A 463 22.10 8.49 29.25
N PHE A 464 21.27 8.21 30.26
CA PHE A 464 19.82 8.40 30.21
C PHE A 464 19.46 9.79 30.77
N ALA A 465 18.66 10.55 30.02
CA ALA A 465 18.05 11.79 30.46
C ALA A 465 16.52 11.62 30.58
N GLU A 466 15.90 12.36 31.51
CA GLU A 466 14.45 12.52 31.56
C GLU A 466 13.94 13.19 30.27
N THR A 467 12.80 12.75 29.76
CA THR A 467 12.19 13.31 28.54
C THR A 467 10.69 13.56 28.75
N THR A 468 10.09 14.46 27.96
CA THR A 468 8.64 14.43 27.71
C THR A 468 8.33 13.57 26.48
N LEU A 469 7.05 13.29 26.23
CA LEU A 469 6.57 12.67 24.99
C LEU A 469 6.92 13.53 23.75
N GLY A 470 6.75 14.85 23.84
CA GLY A 470 7.06 15.76 22.73
C GLY A 470 8.57 15.82 22.44
N ASP A 471 9.41 15.77 23.47
CA ASP A 471 10.87 15.70 23.31
C ASP A 471 11.33 14.36 22.72
N LEU A 472 10.65 13.25 23.06
CA LEU A 472 10.86 11.94 22.43
C LEU A 472 10.51 12.01 20.94
N GLU A 473 9.29 12.45 20.58
CA GLU A 473 8.88 12.60 19.17
C GLU A 473 9.84 13.52 18.38
N ALA A 474 10.22 14.67 18.94
CA ALA A 474 11.18 15.61 18.34
C ALA A 474 12.62 15.08 18.29
N THR A 475 12.98 14.08 19.11
CA THR A 475 14.27 13.37 19.06
C THR A 475 14.26 12.25 18.02
N LEU A 476 13.13 11.55 17.87
CA LEU A 476 12.96 10.48 16.88
C LEU A 476 12.79 11.01 15.45
N ALA A 477 12.14 12.15 15.27
CA ALA A 477 12.03 12.82 13.97
C ALA A 477 13.40 13.13 13.32
N ARG A 478 14.48 13.17 14.12
CA ARG A 478 15.88 13.34 13.68
C ARG A 478 16.55 12.03 13.21
N PHE A 479 15.77 10.99 12.91
CA PHE A 479 16.23 9.75 12.26
C PHE A 479 15.78 9.62 10.80
N ASN A 480 14.95 10.55 10.33
CA ASN A 480 14.33 10.54 9.01
C ASN A 480 15.22 11.20 7.96
#